data_AF-A0A2T4DDV2-F1
#
_entry.id   AF-A0A2T4DDV2-F1
#
_cell.length_a   1.000
_cell.length_b   1.000
_cell.length_c   1.000
_cell.angle_alpha   90.00
_cell.angle_beta   90.00
_cell.angle_gamma   90.00
#
_symmetry.space_group_name_H-M   'P 1'
#
loop_
_entity.id
_entity.type
_entity.pdbx_description
1 polymer ?
#
loop_
_entity_poly.entity_id
_entity_poly.type
_entity_poly.pdbx_seq_one_letter_code
_entity_poly.pdbx_strand_id
1 'polypeptide(L)'
;DAIKIGDICFFYFIIWSIQQKYQDFQTKVAEYQQNAPTMTEQVRAQKEQELQAENQSLQKFQQDAEQSIVKKQQELYQPLYGKIQTAIDKVAAENGYTHILRAEALLFISDEKKGDISDMVLRKLGVEPPAKTEE
;
A
#
# COMPACT_ATOMS: atom_id res chain seq x y z
N ASP A 1 -5.38 -9.66 -15.17
CA ASP A 1 -5.57 -10.31 -13.85
C ASP A 1 -6.58 -9.54 -13.00
N ALA A 2 -7.76 -10.11 -12.77
CA ALA A 2 -8.83 -9.50 -11.96
C ALA A 2 -8.38 -9.15 -10.52
N ILE A 3 -7.36 -9.86 -10.01
CA ILE A 3 -6.73 -9.62 -8.70
C ILE A 3 -6.11 -8.22 -8.64
N LYS A 4 -5.29 -7.84 -9.64
CA LYS A 4 -4.63 -6.52 -9.67
C LYS A 4 -5.62 -5.35 -9.79
N ILE A 5 -6.71 -5.54 -10.53
CA ILE A 5 -7.77 -4.53 -10.67
C ILE A 5 -8.53 -4.39 -9.35
N GLY A 6 -8.85 -5.50 -8.68
CA GLY A 6 -9.50 -5.49 -7.36
C GLY A 6 -8.68 -4.76 -6.30
N ASP A 7 -7.35 -4.96 -6.29
CA ASP A 7 -6.46 -4.31 -5.33
C ASP A 7 -6.31 -2.80 -5.61
N ILE A 8 -6.17 -2.39 -6.88
CA ILE A 8 -6.17 -0.97 -7.25
C ILE A 8 -7.52 -0.32 -6.86
N CYS A 9 -8.64 -0.99 -7.15
CA CYS A 9 -9.96 -0.52 -6.75
C CYS A 9 -10.09 -0.39 -5.22
N PHE A 10 -9.49 -1.30 -4.44
CA PHE A 10 -9.47 -1.21 -2.98
C PHE A 10 -8.73 0.04 -2.48
N PHE A 11 -7.53 0.32 -3.02
CA PHE A 11 -6.78 1.53 -2.66
C PHE A 11 -7.54 2.80 -3.03
N TYR A 12 -8.10 2.86 -4.24
CA TYR A 12 -8.93 4.00 -4.68
C TYR A 12 -10.20 4.14 -3.85
N PHE A 13 -10.84 3.04 -3.49
CA PHE A 13 -12.05 3.04 -2.66
C PHE A 13 -11.78 3.59 -1.26
N ILE A 14 -10.66 3.21 -0.62
CA ILE A 14 -10.28 3.75 0.69
C ILE A 14 -10.08 5.27 0.61
N ILE A 15 -9.31 5.74 -0.37
CA ILE A 15 -9.04 7.18 -0.55
C ILE A 15 -10.35 7.93 -0.79
N TRP A 16 -11.20 7.42 -1.68
CA TRP A 16 -12.50 8.00 -1.98
C TRP A 16 -13.42 7.99 -0.75
N SER A 17 -13.45 6.91 0.03
CA SER A 17 -14.26 6.79 1.24
C SER A 17 -13.86 7.80 2.31
N ILE A 18 -12.56 8.02 2.53
CA ILE A 18 -12.05 9.03 3.45
C ILE A 18 -12.49 10.44 2.99
N GLN A 19 -12.35 10.73 1.70
CA GLN A 19 -12.77 12.03 1.14
C GLN A 19 -14.26 12.28 1.32
N GLN A 20 -15.11 11.28 1.04
CA GLN A 20 -16.55 11.39 1.24
C GLN A 20 -16.90 11.66 2.71
N LYS A 21 -16.37 10.88 3.65
CA LYS A 21 -16.63 11.09 5.08
C LYS A 21 -16.18 12.47 5.58
N TYR A 22 -15.08 12.99 5.04
CA TYR A 22 -14.61 14.33 5.38
C TYR A 22 -15.53 15.43 4.82
N GLN A 23 -16.00 15.28 3.58
CA GLN A 23 -16.99 16.18 2.98
C GLN A 23 -18.33 16.16 3.73
N ASP A 24 -18.82 14.98 4.11
CA ASP A 24 -20.04 14.82 4.89
C ASP A 24 -19.91 15.52 6.24
N PHE A 25 -18.79 15.31 6.94
CA PHE A 25 -18.51 15.97 8.20
C PHE A 25 -18.45 17.50 8.07
N GLN A 26 -17.76 18.02 7.06
CA GLN A 26 -17.71 19.46 6.80
C GLN A 26 -19.10 20.04 6.53
N THR A 27 -19.93 19.34 5.77
CA THR A 27 -21.31 19.73 5.48
C THR A 27 -22.13 19.82 6.76
N LYS A 28 -22.06 18.81 7.62
CA LYS A 28 -22.75 18.80 8.92
C LYS A 28 -22.30 19.93 9.85
N VAL A 29 -21.00 20.24 9.87
CA VAL A 29 -20.47 21.37 10.65
C VAL A 29 -21.01 22.70 10.12
N ALA A 30 -21.05 22.87 8.79
CA ALA A 30 -21.60 24.07 8.17
C ALA A 30 -23.11 24.23 8.45
N GLU A 31 -23.88 23.14 8.33
CA GLU A 31 -25.31 23.11 8.69
C GLU A 31 -25.53 23.45 10.16
N TYR A 32 -24.70 22.91 11.06
CA TYR A 32 -24.74 23.25 12.47
C TYR A 32 -24.48 24.75 12.69
N GLN A 33 -23.45 25.33 12.07
CA GLN A 33 -23.14 26.76 12.21
C GLN A 33 -24.28 27.67 11.73
N GLN A 34 -24.97 27.30 10.65
CA GLN A 34 -26.11 28.07 10.12
C GLN A 34 -27.35 27.96 11.02
N ASN A 35 -27.61 26.77 11.59
CA ASN A 35 -28.81 26.50 12.37
C ASN A 35 -28.62 26.69 13.88
N ALA A 36 -27.38 26.78 14.38
CA ALA A 36 -27.09 26.97 15.80
C ALA A 36 -27.85 28.16 16.45
N PRO A 37 -28.08 29.31 15.77
CA PRO A 37 -28.84 30.43 16.33
C PRO A 37 -30.34 30.13 16.52
N THR A 38 -30.91 29.18 15.77
CA THR A 38 -32.34 28.81 15.85
C THR A 38 -32.58 27.60 16.74
N MET A 39 -31.54 26.91 17.18
CA MET A 39 -31.61 25.74 18.05
C MET A 39 -31.70 26.11 19.54
N THR A 40 -32.40 25.29 20.32
CA THR A 40 -32.35 25.35 21.78
C THR A 40 -30.99 24.89 22.29
N GLU A 41 -30.61 25.32 23.50
CA GLU A 41 -29.33 24.97 24.12
C GLU A 41 -29.14 23.46 24.25
N GLN A 42 -30.20 22.72 24.58
CA GLN A 42 -30.17 21.26 24.67
C GLN A 42 -29.92 20.59 23.31
N VAL A 43 -30.57 21.05 22.25
CA VAL A 43 -30.36 20.52 20.90
C VAL A 43 -28.96 20.85 20.40
N ARG A 44 -28.47 22.05 20.71
CA ARG A 44 -27.12 22.49 20.39
C ARG A 44 -26.07 21.58 21.04
N ALA A 45 -26.17 21.36 22.36
CA ALA A 45 -25.25 20.49 23.09
C ALA A 45 -25.24 19.05 22.55
N GLN A 46 -26.41 18.50 22.19
CA GLN A 46 -26.49 17.18 21.56
C GLN A 46 -25.79 17.15 20.19
N LYS A 47 -25.97 18.19 19.37
CA LYS A 47 -25.31 18.29 18.06
C LYS A 47 -23.80 18.45 18.16
N GLU A 48 -23.31 19.23 19.10
CA GLU A 48 -21.87 19.35 19.37
C GLU A 48 -21.27 18.02 19.79
N GLN A 49 -21.96 17.26 20.66
CA GLN A 49 -21.52 15.93 21.08
C GLN A 49 -21.50 14.94 19.90
N GLU A 50 -22.51 14.98 19.02
CA GLU A 50 -22.57 14.17 17.80
C GLU A 50 -21.41 14.48 16.86
N LEU A 51 -21.15 15.77 16.58
CA LEU A 51 -20.03 16.21 15.75
C LEU A 51 -18.68 15.83 16.35
N GLN A 52 -18.53 15.92 17.67
CA GLN A 52 -17.31 15.50 18.35
C GLN A 52 -17.07 13.99 18.22
N ALA A 53 -18.12 13.17 18.39
CA ALA A 53 -18.05 11.73 18.21
C ALA A 53 -17.76 11.35 16.74
N GLU A 54 -18.34 12.06 15.78
CA GLU A 54 -18.10 11.84 14.35
C GLU A 54 -16.66 12.20 13.96
N ASN A 55 -16.10 13.30 14.49
CA ASN A 55 -14.71 13.65 14.28
C ASN A 55 -13.75 12.59 14.86
N GLN A 56 -14.04 12.05 16.05
CA GLN A 56 -13.24 10.95 16.61
C GLN A 56 -13.33 9.67 15.76
N SER A 57 -14.53 9.34 15.28
CA SER A 57 -14.76 8.22 14.37
C SER A 57 -13.99 8.38 13.07
N LEU A 58 -13.92 9.60 12.52
CA LEU A 58 -13.18 9.91 11.31
C LEU A 58 -11.67 9.73 11.48
N GLN A 59 -11.11 10.21 12.59
CA GLN A 59 -9.69 10.01 12.93
C GLN A 59 -9.35 8.53 13.06
N LYS A 60 -10.20 7.77 13.75
CA LYS A 60 -10.04 6.31 13.89
C LYS A 60 -10.12 5.62 12.52
N PHE A 61 -11.08 6.00 11.68
CA PHE A 61 -11.22 5.43 10.34
C PHE A 61 -9.98 5.69 9.47
N GLN A 62 -9.38 6.88 9.55
CA GLN A 62 -8.12 7.16 8.86
C GLN A 62 -6.98 6.25 9.33
N GLN A 63 -6.82 6.06 10.64
CA GLN A 63 -5.80 5.16 11.19
C GLN A 63 -6.02 3.69 10.76
N ASP A 64 -7.26 3.21 10.84
CA ASP A 64 -7.62 1.85 10.43
C ASP A 64 -7.41 1.62 8.93
N ALA A 65 -7.68 2.66 8.12
CA ALA A 65 -7.43 2.64 6.68
C ALA A 65 -5.93 2.57 6.34
N GLU A 66 -5.09 3.35 7.02
CA GLU A 66 -3.62 3.28 6.85
C GLU A 66 -3.08 1.88 7.20
N GLN A 67 -3.55 1.29 8.30
CA GLN A 67 -3.18 -0.09 8.66
C GLN A 67 -3.64 -1.10 7.61
N SER A 68 -4.85 -0.92 7.07
CA SER A 68 -5.40 -1.78 6.03
C SER A 68 -4.58 -1.71 4.74
N ILE A 69 -4.08 -0.52 4.38
CA ILE A 69 -3.17 -0.31 3.24
C ILE A 69 -1.88 -1.08 3.43
N VAL A 70 -1.23 -0.94 4.59
CA VAL A 70 0.05 -1.63 4.89
C VAL A 70 -0.15 -3.15 4.87
N LYS A 71 -1.22 -3.64 5.51
CA LYS A 71 -1.53 -5.07 5.53
C LYS A 71 -1.75 -5.60 4.12
N LYS A 72 -2.53 -4.90 3.30
CA LYS A 72 -2.79 -5.31 1.93
C LYS A 72 -1.52 -5.31 1.09
N GLN A 73 -0.65 -4.32 1.26
CA GLN A 73 0.65 -4.28 0.63
C GLN A 73 1.51 -5.51 0.99
N GLN A 74 1.56 -5.89 2.27
CA GLN A 74 2.28 -7.10 2.71
C GLN A 74 1.69 -8.39 2.11
N GLU A 75 0.36 -8.51 2.07
CA GLU A 75 -0.34 -9.63 1.44
C GLU A 75 -0.01 -9.77 -0.05
N LEU A 76 0.21 -8.65 -0.75
CA LEU A 76 0.61 -8.64 -2.16
C LEU A 76 2.09 -9.00 -2.36
N TYR A 77 2.96 -8.63 -1.42
CA TYR A 77 4.38 -8.97 -1.48
C TYR A 77 4.67 -10.44 -1.18
N GLN A 78 3.93 -11.08 -0.26
CA GLN A 78 4.10 -12.51 0.07
C GLN A 78 4.15 -13.45 -1.15
N PRO A 79 3.15 -13.46 -2.05
CA PRO A 79 3.17 -14.33 -3.22
C PRO A 79 4.23 -13.90 -4.25
N LEU A 80 4.63 -12.62 -4.27
CA LEU A 80 5.72 -12.16 -5.12
C LEU A 80 7.05 -12.78 -4.68
N TYR A 81 7.35 -12.81 -3.38
CA TYR A 81 8.54 -13.49 -2.86
C TYR A 81 8.56 -14.97 -3.22
N GLY A 82 7.43 -15.66 -3.11
CA GLY A 82 7.34 -17.07 -3.53
C GLY A 82 7.64 -17.28 -5.01
N LYS A 83 7.15 -16.39 -5.88
CA LYS A 83 7.44 -16.44 -7.33
C LYS A 83 8.93 -16.16 -7.61
N ILE A 84 9.50 -15.17 -6.95
CA ILE A 84 10.93 -14.84 -7.07
C ILE A 84 11.78 -16.02 -6.61
N GLN A 85 11.49 -16.61 -5.45
CA GLN A 85 12.20 -17.79 -4.95
C GLN A 85 12.12 -18.95 -5.94
N THR A 86 10.93 -19.24 -6.46
CA THR A 86 10.76 -20.30 -7.48
C THR A 86 11.57 -20.03 -8.75
N ALA A 87 11.69 -18.77 -9.17
CA ALA A 87 12.49 -18.39 -10.32
C ALA A 87 14.00 -18.51 -10.02
N ILE A 88 14.43 -18.11 -8.83
CA ILE A 88 15.81 -18.28 -8.32
C ILE A 88 16.18 -19.77 -8.33
N ASP A 89 15.33 -20.64 -7.76
CA ASP A 89 15.59 -22.09 -7.67
C ASP A 89 15.75 -22.72 -9.07
N LYS A 90 14.95 -22.27 -10.04
CA LYS A 90 15.08 -22.72 -11.44
C LYS A 90 16.40 -22.27 -12.06
N VAL A 91 16.76 -20.99 -11.91
CA VAL A 91 18.04 -20.47 -12.44
C VAL A 91 19.23 -21.15 -11.76
N ALA A 92 19.13 -21.41 -10.46
CA ALA A 92 20.13 -22.12 -9.68
C ALA A 92 20.36 -23.53 -10.23
N ALA A 93 19.30 -24.31 -10.40
CA ALA A 93 19.35 -25.66 -10.91
C ALA A 93 19.83 -25.72 -12.38
N GLU A 94 19.35 -24.81 -13.24
CA GLU A 94 19.73 -24.75 -14.66
C GLU A 94 21.21 -24.42 -14.87
N ASN A 95 21.82 -23.62 -13.98
CA ASN A 95 23.21 -23.15 -14.12
C ASN A 95 24.17 -23.80 -13.11
N GLY A 96 23.69 -24.74 -12.29
CA GLY A 96 24.51 -25.47 -11.31
C GLY A 96 25.01 -24.61 -10.14
N TYR A 97 24.31 -23.55 -9.77
CA TYR A 97 24.66 -22.74 -8.61
C TYR A 97 24.31 -23.46 -7.31
N THR A 98 25.27 -23.55 -6.39
CA THR A 98 25.07 -24.16 -5.07
C THR A 98 24.70 -23.16 -3.99
N HIS A 99 25.05 -21.89 -4.19
CA HIS A 99 24.81 -20.80 -3.25
C HIS A 99 24.44 -19.54 -4.02
N ILE A 100 23.42 -18.83 -3.55
CA ILE A 100 22.96 -17.55 -4.08
C ILE A 100 22.90 -16.58 -2.91
N LEU A 101 23.59 -15.46 -3.05
CA LEU A 101 23.73 -14.44 -2.01
C LEU A 101 23.03 -13.18 -2.47
N ARG A 102 22.41 -12.46 -1.51
CA ARG A 102 21.91 -11.12 -1.75
C ARG A 102 23.08 -10.16 -1.88
N ALA A 103 22.97 -9.18 -2.78
CA ALA A 103 24.04 -8.21 -3.00
C ALA A 103 24.38 -7.44 -1.71
N GLU A 104 23.38 -7.14 -0.87
CA GLU A 104 23.53 -6.43 0.40
C GLU A 104 24.30 -7.21 1.46
N ALA A 105 24.44 -8.54 1.29
CA ALA A 105 25.24 -9.38 2.19
C ALA A 105 26.73 -9.39 1.82
N LEU A 106 27.10 -8.85 0.66
CA LEU A 106 28.48 -8.82 0.17
C LEU A 106 29.14 -7.50 0.57
N LEU A 107 30.34 -7.58 1.15
CA LEU A 107 31.12 -6.41 1.54
C LEU A 107 31.74 -5.67 0.34
N PHE A 108 31.90 -6.36 -0.79
CA PHE A 108 32.45 -5.82 -2.03
C PHE A 108 31.89 -6.61 -3.22
N ILE A 109 31.50 -5.90 -4.28
CA ILE A 109 31.07 -6.45 -5.57
C ILE A 109 31.84 -5.68 -6.64
N SER A 110 32.47 -6.38 -7.59
CA SER A 110 33.16 -5.74 -8.71
C SER A 110 32.16 -5.20 -9.74
N ASP A 111 32.54 -4.11 -10.43
CA ASP A 111 31.69 -3.46 -11.44
C ASP A 111 31.33 -4.38 -12.62
N GLU A 112 32.15 -5.38 -12.88
CA GLU A 112 31.88 -6.40 -13.90
C GLU A 112 30.64 -7.27 -13.58
N LYS A 113 30.07 -7.17 -12.36
CA LYS A 113 28.90 -7.92 -11.85
C LYS A 113 28.91 -9.41 -12.27
N LYS A 114 30.11 -10.00 -12.35
CA LYS A 114 30.30 -11.39 -12.76
C LYS A 114 29.64 -12.28 -11.71
N GLY A 115 28.60 -13.01 -12.12
CA GLY A 115 27.81 -13.88 -11.24
C GLY A 115 26.47 -13.28 -10.78
N ASP A 116 26.10 -12.08 -11.23
CA ASP A 116 24.75 -11.54 -11.02
C ASP A 116 23.73 -12.32 -11.87
N ILE A 117 22.81 -13.00 -11.19
CA ILE A 117 21.74 -13.77 -11.84
C ILE A 117 20.42 -13.00 -11.95
N SER A 118 20.35 -11.75 -11.48
CA SER A 118 19.13 -10.95 -11.41
C SER A 118 18.44 -10.84 -12.77
N ASP A 119 19.21 -10.58 -13.83
CA ASP A 119 18.69 -10.52 -15.20
C ASP A 119 18.03 -11.84 -15.64
N MET A 120 18.62 -12.98 -15.25
CA MET A 120 18.08 -14.31 -15.59
C MET A 120 16.80 -14.60 -14.81
N VAL A 121 16.76 -14.23 -13.54
CA VAL A 121 15.58 -14.39 -12.67
C VAL A 121 14.44 -13.50 -13.16
N LEU A 122 14.71 -12.24 -13.52
CA LEU A 122 13.71 -11.32 -14.09
C LEU A 122 13.11 -11.85 -15.39
N ARG A 123 13.95 -12.36 -16.29
CA ARG A 123 13.49 -13.02 -17.53
C ARG A 123 12.62 -14.24 -17.25
N LYS A 124 12.94 -15.07 -16.25
CA LYS A 124 12.11 -16.22 -15.83
C LYS A 124 10.76 -15.78 -15.22
N LEU A 125 10.69 -14.59 -14.66
CA LEU A 125 9.46 -13.98 -14.15
C LEU A 125 8.63 -13.29 -15.24
N GLY A 126 9.12 -13.24 -16.48
CA GLY A 126 8.47 -12.56 -17.60
C GLY A 126 8.56 -11.04 -17.53
N VAL A 127 9.54 -10.51 -16.78
CA VAL A 127 9.80 -9.08 -16.65
C VAL A 127 11.05 -8.75 -17.47
N GLU A 128 10.99 -7.70 -18.29
CA GLU A 128 12.17 -7.21 -18.98
C GLU A 128 13.15 -6.61 -17.96
N PRO A 129 14.43 -7.02 -17.97
CA PRO A 129 15.44 -6.41 -17.10
C PRO A 129 15.53 -4.91 -17.39
N PRO A 130 15.65 -4.05 -16.36
CA PRO A 130 15.90 -2.65 -16.59
C PRO A 130 17.15 -2.48 -17.46
N ALA A 131 17.10 -1.55 -18.43
CA ALA A 131 18.23 -1.29 -19.31
C ALA A 131 19.49 -1.04 -18.46
N LYS A 132 20.55 -1.81 -18.73
CA LYS A 132 21.85 -1.63 -18.06
C LYS A 132 22.29 -0.20 -18.35
N THR A 133 22.17 0.66 -17.35
CA THR A 133 22.81 1.96 -17.39
C THR A 133 24.27 1.65 -17.02
N GLU A 134 25.09 1.51 -18.05
CA GLU A 134 26.54 1.52 -17.91
C GLU A 134 26.89 2.92 -17.41
N GLU A 135 27.13 3.03 -16.10
CA GLU A 135 27.77 4.19 -15.47
C GLU A 135 29.15 3.78 -15.00
#